data_AF-A0A927DN55-F1
#
_entry.id   AF-A0A927DN55-F1
#
_cell.length_a   1.000
_cell.length_b   1.000
_cell.length_c   1.000
_cell.angle_alpha   90.00
_cell.angle_beta   90.00
_cell.angle_gamma   90.00
#
_symmetry.space_group_name_H-M   'P 1'
#
loop_
_entity.id
_entity.type
_entity.pdbx_description
1 polymer ?
#
loop_
_entity_poly.entity_id
_entity_poly.type
_entity_poly.pdbx_seq_one_letter_code
_entity_poly.pdbx_strand_id
1 'polypeptide(L)'
;MPSSTTLQHAIENITIWRKGEQRAPHKPLLLLYVLSQYQRGHARMFDYASEIRDELHSLLERFGPQRRQYRPDMPFWRLKGDGFWELHNSEQCSIQGSRKPPGKELELCHVAGGFDEPHFALLNRNKRLINTLAHQILEAHFPESIQEELAEEMGFDLLQIRKERDPHFRQQVLRAYNYECAICGFNMRHDNTSVALGSGPYQMEAARRPMRNP
;
A
#
# COMPACT_ATOMS: atom_id res chain seq x y z
N MET A 1 -13.29 -10.65 -18.21
CA MET A 1 -13.02 -10.86 -16.78
C MET A 1 -11.71 -10.15 -16.47
N PRO A 2 -11.66 -9.21 -15.52
CA PRO A 2 -10.38 -8.60 -15.14
C PRO A 2 -9.46 -9.68 -14.56
N SER A 3 -8.18 -9.58 -14.89
CA SER A 3 -7.16 -10.48 -14.35
C SER A 3 -6.58 -9.92 -13.06
N SER A 4 -6.02 -10.79 -12.20
CA SER A 4 -5.28 -10.37 -11.01
C SER A 4 -4.17 -9.38 -11.35
N THR A 5 -3.49 -9.56 -12.48
CA THR A 5 -2.42 -8.68 -12.96
C THR A 5 -2.95 -7.28 -13.31
N THR A 6 -4.13 -7.19 -13.92
CA THR A 6 -4.76 -5.91 -14.24
C THR A 6 -5.09 -5.11 -12.96
N LEU A 7 -5.61 -5.79 -11.93
CA LEU A 7 -5.94 -5.16 -10.66
C LEU A 7 -4.69 -4.72 -9.88
N GLN A 8 -3.67 -5.58 -9.81
CA GLN A 8 -2.38 -5.26 -9.21
C GLN A 8 -1.74 -4.03 -9.86
N HIS A 9 -1.76 -3.95 -11.19
CA HIS A 9 -1.24 -2.80 -11.93
C HIS A 9 -2.07 -1.53 -11.69
N ALA A 10 -3.40 -1.63 -11.60
CA ALA A 10 -4.26 -0.49 -11.29
C ALA A 10 -4.00 0.04 -9.87
N ILE A 11 -3.78 -0.87 -8.90
CA ILE A 11 -3.43 -0.52 -7.52
C ILE A 11 -2.04 0.10 -7.42
N GLU A 12 -1.06 -0.38 -8.18
CA GLU A 12 0.28 0.21 -8.24
C GLU A 12 0.25 1.67 -8.71
N ASN A 13 -0.63 1.95 -9.66
CA ASN A 13 -0.72 3.23 -10.35
C ASN A 13 -1.84 4.13 -9.81
N ILE A 14 -2.35 3.88 -8.60
CA ILE A 14 -3.37 4.75 -8.01
C ILE A 14 -2.93 6.20 -7.99
N THR A 15 -3.85 7.07 -8.35
CA THR A 15 -3.58 8.51 -8.43
C THR A 15 -3.51 9.07 -7.01
N ILE A 16 -2.29 9.29 -6.52
CA ILE A 16 -2.01 9.87 -5.20
C ILE A 16 -1.67 11.34 -5.35
N TRP A 17 -2.22 12.17 -4.46
CA TRP A 17 -1.82 13.57 -4.37
C TRP A 17 -0.37 13.69 -3.87
N ARG A 18 0.42 14.48 -4.57
CA ARG A 18 1.82 14.78 -4.24
C ARG A 18 2.00 16.29 -4.12
N LYS A 19 2.71 16.75 -3.08
CA LYS A 19 3.19 18.14 -2.96
C LYS A 19 4.60 18.13 -2.38
N GLY A 20 5.60 18.38 -3.22
CA GLY A 20 7.00 18.15 -2.87
C GLY A 20 7.21 16.70 -2.44
N GLU A 21 7.92 16.50 -1.33
CA GLU A 21 8.17 15.18 -0.72
C GLU A 21 6.93 14.59 -0.01
N GLN A 22 5.88 15.37 0.22
CA GLN A 22 4.70 14.87 0.91
C GLN A 22 3.80 14.07 -0.04
N ARG A 23 3.63 12.79 0.27
CA ARG A 23 2.60 11.91 -0.29
C ARG A 23 1.46 11.76 0.72
N ALA A 24 0.24 11.74 0.22
CA ALA A 24 -0.94 11.66 1.07
C ALA A 24 -1.44 10.20 1.13
N PRO A 25 -1.40 9.51 2.29
CA PRO A 25 -1.71 8.08 2.38
C PRO A 25 -3.22 7.78 2.37
N HIS A 26 -4.07 8.75 2.02
CA HIS A 26 -5.52 8.64 2.13
C HIS A 26 -6.15 7.49 1.31
N LYS A 27 -5.78 7.36 0.03
CA LYS A 27 -6.27 6.26 -0.80
C LYS A 27 -5.68 4.90 -0.38
N PRO A 28 -4.35 4.79 -0.14
CA PRO A 28 -3.76 3.57 0.41
C PRO A 28 -4.45 3.07 1.70
N LEU A 29 -4.66 3.94 2.68
CA LEU A 29 -5.32 3.56 3.95
C LEU A 29 -6.76 3.09 3.74
N LEU A 30 -7.53 3.78 2.89
CA LEU A 30 -8.89 3.35 2.53
C LEU A 30 -8.89 1.96 1.87
N LEU A 31 -7.98 1.71 0.93
CA LEU A 31 -7.90 0.42 0.25
C LEU A 31 -7.50 -0.70 1.22
N LEU A 32 -6.53 -0.46 2.10
CA LEU A 32 -6.14 -1.44 3.12
C LEU A 32 -7.32 -1.76 4.05
N TYR A 33 -8.05 -0.74 4.52
CA TYR A 33 -9.25 -0.97 5.33
C TYR A 33 -10.28 -1.84 4.59
N VAL A 34 -10.63 -1.48 3.35
CA VAL A 34 -11.61 -2.21 2.54
C VAL A 34 -11.16 -3.66 2.27
N LEU A 35 -9.89 -3.87 1.94
CA LEU A 35 -9.31 -5.19 1.72
C LEU A 35 -9.38 -6.07 2.99
N SER A 36 -9.11 -5.49 4.16
CA SER A 36 -9.26 -6.17 5.45
C SER A 36 -10.71 -6.61 5.69
N GLN A 37 -11.67 -5.74 5.42
CA GLN A 37 -13.08 -6.04 5.58
C GLN A 37 -13.55 -7.13 4.60
N TYR A 38 -13.10 -7.10 3.34
CA TYR A 38 -13.36 -8.20 2.39
C TYR A 38 -12.73 -9.52 2.83
N GLN A 39 -11.57 -9.50 3.49
CA GLN A 39 -10.98 -10.69 4.08
C GLN A 39 -11.89 -11.29 5.16
N ARG A 40 -12.54 -10.43 5.95
CA ARG A 40 -13.51 -10.78 7.01
C ARG A 40 -14.90 -11.14 6.47
N GLY A 41 -15.10 -11.14 5.14
CA GLY A 41 -16.37 -11.55 4.52
C GLY A 41 -17.39 -10.42 4.36
N HIS A 42 -16.95 -9.16 4.43
CA HIS A 42 -17.83 -8.02 4.18
C HIS A 42 -18.43 -8.04 2.77
N ALA A 43 -19.64 -7.49 2.65
CA ALA A 43 -20.30 -7.30 1.36
C ALA A 43 -19.55 -6.30 0.47
N ARG A 44 -19.90 -6.23 -0.82
CA ARG A 44 -19.16 -5.41 -1.80
C ARG A 44 -19.13 -3.92 -1.47
N MET A 45 -20.27 -3.36 -1.08
CA MET A 45 -20.46 -1.92 -0.94
C MET A 45 -20.42 -1.52 0.54
N PHE A 46 -19.71 -0.43 0.83
CA PHE A 46 -19.62 0.18 2.15
C PHE A 46 -20.37 1.51 2.14
N ASP A 47 -21.25 1.73 3.11
CA ASP A 47 -21.81 3.06 3.35
C ASP A 47 -20.73 4.01 3.86
N TYR A 48 -20.62 5.17 3.22
CA TYR A 48 -19.58 6.15 3.57
C TYR A 48 -19.70 6.62 5.03
N ALA A 49 -20.91 6.94 5.47
CA ALA A 49 -21.12 7.60 6.76
C ALA A 49 -20.99 6.63 7.93
N SER A 50 -21.56 5.42 7.81
CA SER A 50 -21.56 4.46 8.92
C SER A 50 -20.33 3.55 8.98
N GLU A 51 -19.63 3.32 7.86
CA GLU A 51 -18.60 2.27 7.80
C GLU A 51 -17.21 2.78 7.45
N ILE A 52 -17.10 3.96 6.82
CA ILE A 52 -15.83 4.45 6.26
C ILE A 52 -15.35 5.72 6.95
N ARG A 53 -16.24 6.70 7.18
CA ARG A 53 -15.84 8.06 7.58
C ARG A 53 -14.96 8.06 8.83
N ASP A 54 -15.44 7.46 9.91
CA ASP A 54 -14.82 7.58 11.23
C ASP A 54 -13.59 6.65 11.34
N GLU A 55 -13.67 5.44 10.76
CA GLU A 55 -12.54 4.51 10.65
C GLU A 55 -11.39 5.10 9.83
N LEU A 56 -11.69 5.63 8.64
CA LEU A 56 -10.67 6.26 7.81
C LEU A 56 -10.12 7.54 8.45
N HIS A 57 -10.94 8.31 9.17
CA HIS A 57 -10.46 9.45 9.92
C HIS A 57 -9.45 9.03 11.00
N SER A 58 -9.76 8.01 11.78
CA SER A 58 -8.86 7.45 12.80
C SER A 58 -7.53 6.97 12.21
N LEU A 59 -7.59 6.21 11.10
CA LEU A 59 -6.40 5.74 10.39
C LEU A 59 -5.54 6.89 9.87
N LEU A 60 -6.16 7.95 9.36
CA LEU A 60 -5.46 9.13 8.86
C LEU A 60 -4.78 9.93 9.96
N GLU A 61 -5.39 9.99 11.14
CA GLU A 61 -4.82 10.65 12.30
C GLU A 61 -3.59 9.91 12.84
N ARG A 62 -3.65 8.57 12.87
CA ARG A 62 -2.59 7.71 13.41
C ARG A 62 -1.44 7.48 12.44
N PHE A 63 -1.74 7.20 11.18
CA PHE A 63 -0.75 6.76 10.18
C PHE A 63 -0.50 7.78 9.07
N GLY A 64 -1.25 8.89 9.06
CA GLY A 64 -1.06 9.98 8.13
C GLY A 64 -0.11 11.06 8.63
N PRO A 65 0.44 11.90 7.73
CA PRO A 65 1.14 13.11 8.15
C PRO A 65 0.18 14.02 8.92
N GLN A 66 0.68 14.78 9.90
CA GLN A 66 -0.14 15.74 10.63
C GLN A 66 -0.78 16.77 9.68
N ARG A 67 -2.09 16.96 9.84
CA ARG A 67 -2.88 17.93 9.06
C ARG A 67 -3.76 18.75 9.99
N ARG A 68 -4.08 19.97 9.56
CA ARG A 68 -5.08 20.82 10.21
C ARG A 68 -6.50 20.24 10.10
N GLN A 69 -6.78 19.49 9.03
CA GLN A 69 -8.06 18.85 8.80
C GLN A 69 -7.86 17.57 7.98
N TYR A 70 -8.41 16.46 8.44
CA TYR A 70 -8.51 15.22 7.68
C TYR A 70 -9.81 15.18 6.88
N ARG A 71 -9.73 14.66 5.66
CA ARG A 71 -10.83 14.67 4.67
C ARG A 71 -11.03 13.26 4.12
N PRO A 72 -11.68 12.35 4.89
CA PRO A 72 -11.95 10.98 4.46
C PRO A 72 -12.93 10.90 3.28
N ASP A 73 -13.72 11.96 3.03
CA ASP A 73 -14.64 12.09 1.89
C ASP A 73 -13.89 12.04 0.54
N MET A 74 -12.72 12.67 0.49
CA MET A 74 -11.95 12.85 -0.74
C MET A 74 -11.36 11.57 -1.33
N PRO A 75 -10.67 10.68 -0.57
CA PRO A 75 -10.20 9.41 -1.13
C PRO A 75 -11.36 8.52 -1.58
N PHE A 76 -12.44 8.45 -0.80
CA PHE A 76 -13.62 7.65 -1.12
C PHE A 76 -14.27 8.07 -2.44
N TRP A 77 -14.49 9.38 -2.64
CA TRP A 77 -15.04 9.88 -3.89
C TRP A 77 -14.08 9.72 -5.09
N ARG A 78 -12.77 9.91 -4.88
CA ARG A 78 -11.79 9.97 -5.97
C ARG A 78 -11.34 8.61 -6.47
N LEU A 79 -11.53 7.54 -5.71
CA LEU A 79 -11.14 6.19 -6.16
C LEU A 79 -11.87 5.77 -7.44
N LYS A 80 -13.08 6.30 -7.71
CA LYS A 80 -13.80 6.04 -8.97
C LYS A 80 -13.01 6.40 -10.24
N GLY A 81 -12.03 7.30 -10.11
CA GLY A 81 -11.15 7.69 -11.22
C GLY A 81 -10.02 6.69 -11.50
N ASP A 82 -9.79 5.71 -10.62
CA ASP A 82 -8.70 4.74 -10.74
C ASP A 82 -9.15 3.43 -11.45
N GLY A 83 -10.42 3.31 -11.81
CA GLY A 83 -10.92 2.29 -12.75
C GLY A 83 -11.30 0.93 -12.13
N PHE A 84 -11.29 0.80 -10.81
CA PHE A 84 -11.69 -0.42 -10.09
C PHE A 84 -12.69 -0.17 -8.95
N TRP A 85 -13.17 1.07 -8.82
CA TRP A 85 -14.02 1.52 -7.71
C TRP A 85 -15.33 2.09 -8.22
N GLU A 86 -16.43 1.69 -7.59
CA GLU A 86 -17.79 2.08 -7.93
C GLU A 86 -18.43 2.84 -6.77
N LEU A 87 -19.32 3.80 -7.09
CA LEU A 87 -20.13 4.51 -6.11
C LEU A 87 -21.61 4.35 -6.47
N HIS A 88 -22.43 4.02 -5.49
CA HIS A 88 -23.89 4.05 -5.57
C HIS A 88 -24.45 5.29 -4.88
N ASN A 89 -25.63 5.76 -5.32
CA ASN A 89 -26.29 6.98 -4.84
C ASN A 89 -25.48 8.27 -5.09
N SER A 90 -24.39 8.19 -5.86
CA SER A 90 -23.50 9.34 -6.11
C SER A 90 -24.14 10.40 -7.02
N GLU A 91 -25.12 10.00 -7.82
CA GLU A 91 -25.97 10.84 -8.67
C GLU A 91 -26.93 11.72 -7.86
N GLN A 92 -27.18 11.38 -6.59
CA GLN A 92 -28.03 12.16 -5.69
C GLN A 92 -27.25 13.33 -5.07
N CYS A 93 -25.92 13.30 -5.12
CA CYS A 93 -25.09 14.41 -4.66
C CYS A 93 -25.08 15.56 -5.67
N SER A 94 -25.12 16.79 -5.17
CA SER A 94 -25.04 18.01 -5.98
C SER A 94 -23.59 18.29 -6.39
N ILE A 95 -23.32 18.14 -7.69
CA ILE A 95 -22.01 18.40 -8.30
C ILE A 95 -22.01 19.82 -8.92
N GLN A 96 -22.69 20.79 -8.30
CA GLN A 96 -22.89 22.13 -8.87
C GLN A 96 -21.53 22.83 -9.14
N GLY A 97 -21.19 22.98 -10.43
CA GLY A 97 -20.02 23.75 -10.90
C GLY A 97 -18.64 23.19 -10.53
N SER A 98 -18.56 22.05 -9.86
CA SER A 98 -17.31 21.43 -9.42
C SER A 98 -17.27 19.97 -9.86
N ARG A 99 -16.10 19.30 -9.82
CA ARG A 99 -16.00 17.86 -10.18
C ARG A 99 -16.27 16.93 -8.98
N LYS A 100 -16.81 17.46 -7.87
CA LYS A 100 -16.95 16.75 -6.59
C LYS A 100 -18.07 17.36 -5.73
N PRO A 101 -18.80 16.56 -4.96
CA PRO A 101 -19.79 17.08 -4.03
C PRO A 101 -19.11 17.65 -2.76
N PRO A 102 -19.80 18.55 -2.02
CA PRO A 102 -19.48 18.89 -0.65
C PRO A 102 -19.33 17.65 0.25
N GLY A 103 -18.42 17.70 1.23
CA GLY A 103 -18.09 16.52 2.05
C GLY A 103 -19.27 15.91 2.80
N LYS A 104 -20.21 16.74 3.30
CA LYS A 104 -21.43 16.28 3.98
C LYS A 104 -22.43 15.59 3.06
N GLU A 105 -22.36 15.81 1.75
CA GLU A 105 -23.35 15.24 0.84
C GLU A 105 -23.17 13.73 0.67
N LEU A 106 -21.95 13.20 0.81
CA LEU A 106 -21.76 11.75 0.80
C LEU A 106 -22.57 11.08 1.92
N GLU A 107 -22.69 11.76 3.06
CA GLU A 107 -23.47 11.29 4.20
C GLU A 107 -24.98 11.45 3.95
N LEU A 108 -25.40 12.62 3.50
CA LEU A 108 -26.82 12.93 3.26
C LEU A 108 -27.43 12.07 2.15
N CYS A 109 -26.64 11.73 1.13
CA CYS A 109 -27.05 10.91 0.00
C CYS A 109 -26.83 9.41 0.24
N HIS A 110 -26.37 8.98 1.42
CA HIS A 110 -26.06 7.58 1.72
C HIS A 110 -25.20 6.94 0.62
N VAL A 111 -24.11 7.61 0.27
CA VAL A 111 -23.24 7.15 -0.81
C VAL A 111 -22.54 5.88 -0.34
N ALA A 112 -22.78 4.80 -1.06
CA ALA A 112 -22.06 3.55 -0.86
C ALA A 112 -20.94 3.41 -1.89
N GLY A 113 -19.83 2.80 -1.51
CA GLY A 113 -18.66 2.66 -2.39
C GLY A 113 -17.92 1.36 -2.13
N GLY A 114 -17.28 0.82 -3.17
CA GLY A 114 -16.54 -0.43 -3.09
C GLY A 114 -15.83 -0.74 -4.38
N PHE A 115 -15.15 -1.89 -4.43
CA PHE A 115 -14.63 -2.40 -5.69
C PHE A 115 -15.79 -2.68 -6.65
N ASP A 116 -15.54 -2.50 -7.96
CA ASP A 116 -16.51 -2.91 -8.97
C ASP A 116 -16.80 -4.42 -8.87
N GLU A 117 -17.95 -4.84 -9.43
CA GLU A 117 -18.41 -6.23 -9.32
C GLU A 117 -17.36 -7.26 -9.81
N PRO A 118 -16.72 -7.08 -10.97
CA PRO A 118 -15.70 -8.03 -11.43
C PRO A 118 -14.47 -8.15 -10.51
N HIS A 119 -13.95 -7.04 -9.99
CA HIS A 119 -12.80 -7.06 -9.08
C HIS A 119 -13.18 -7.57 -7.69
N PHE A 120 -14.35 -7.21 -7.17
CA PHE A 120 -14.85 -7.77 -5.91
C PHE A 120 -15.02 -9.29 -5.99
N ALA A 121 -15.62 -9.81 -7.08
CA ALA A 121 -15.78 -11.25 -7.27
C ALA A 121 -14.43 -11.98 -7.30
N LEU A 122 -13.41 -11.38 -7.92
CA LEU A 122 -12.04 -11.91 -7.92
C LEU A 122 -11.45 -11.97 -6.50
N LEU A 123 -11.54 -10.88 -5.74
CA LEU A 123 -11.03 -10.80 -4.37
C LEU A 123 -11.78 -11.73 -3.42
N ASN A 124 -13.09 -11.88 -3.59
CA ASN A 124 -13.89 -12.74 -2.74
C ASN A 124 -13.51 -14.22 -2.92
N ARG A 125 -13.18 -14.64 -4.15
CA ARG A 125 -12.75 -16.01 -4.48
C ARG A 125 -11.29 -16.30 -4.14
N ASN A 126 -10.43 -15.28 -4.04
CA ASN A 126 -9.00 -15.44 -3.83
C ASN A 126 -8.49 -14.55 -2.68
N LYS A 127 -8.57 -15.06 -1.45
CA LYS A 127 -8.06 -14.34 -0.26
C LYS A 127 -6.55 -14.15 -0.26
N ARG A 128 -5.77 -14.99 -0.97
CA ARG A 128 -4.32 -14.76 -1.13
C ARG A 128 -4.02 -13.48 -1.90
N LEU A 129 -4.83 -13.18 -2.93
CA LEU A 129 -4.70 -11.93 -3.69
C LEU A 129 -4.91 -10.71 -2.80
N ILE A 130 -5.80 -10.77 -1.80
CA ILE A 130 -5.99 -9.68 -0.83
C ILE A 130 -4.69 -9.39 -0.09
N ASN A 131 -4.02 -10.41 0.45
CA ASN A 131 -2.72 -10.24 1.11
C ASN A 131 -1.67 -9.69 0.13
N THR A 132 -1.61 -10.19 -1.10
CA THR A 132 -0.67 -9.69 -2.13
C THR A 132 -0.86 -8.19 -2.38
N LEU A 133 -2.11 -7.75 -2.56
CA LEU A 133 -2.43 -6.34 -2.78
C LEU A 133 -2.13 -5.49 -1.55
N ALA A 134 -2.45 -5.98 -0.35
CA ALA A 134 -2.15 -5.27 0.88
C ALA A 134 -0.63 -5.05 1.04
N HIS A 135 0.19 -6.09 0.85
CA HIS A 135 1.65 -5.95 0.89
C HIS A 135 2.17 -4.97 -0.17
N GLN A 136 1.64 -5.03 -1.40
CA GLN A 136 2.03 -4.10 -2.45
C GLN A 136 1.72 -2.64 -2.07
N ILE A 137 0.54 -2.38 -1.51
CA ILE A 137 0.15 -1.05 -1.04
C ILE A 137 1.04 -0.60 0.14
N LEU A 138 1.31 -1.49 1.09
CA LEU A 138 2.14 -1.23 2.26
C LEU A 138 3.56 -0.85 1.85
N GLU A 139 4.20 -1.68 1.02
CA GLU A 139 5.57 -1.49 0.55
C GLU A 139 5.74 -0.20 -0.27
N ALA A 140 4.76 0.14 -1.11
CA ALA A 140 4.83 1.30 -1.98
C ALA A 140 4.58 2.66 -1.28
N HIS A 141 3.88 2.65 -0.13
CA HIS A 141 3.32 3.88 0.44
C HIS A 141 3.68 4.15 1.90
N PHE A 142 4.21 3.17 2.63
CA PHE A 142 4.51 3.30 4.05
C PHE A 142 5.93 2.86 4.38
N PRO A 143 6.60 3.47 5.39
CA PRO A 143 7.89 2.98 5.87
C PRO A 143 7.73 1.62 6.57
N GLU A 144 8.76 0.79 6.54
CA GLU A 144 8.74 -0.59 7.05
C GLU A 144 8.17 -0.72 8.48
N SER A 145 8.51 0.21 9.38
CA SER A 145 7.99 0.22 10.75
C SER A 145 6.47 0.39 10.85
N ILE A 146 5.85 1.13 9.92
CA ILE A 146 4.40 1.32 9.86
C ILE A 146 3.73 0.16 9.11
N GLN A 147 4.45 -0.49 8.19
CA GLN A 147 3.90 -1.61 7.42
C GLN A 147 3.50 -2.77 8.32
N GLU A 148 4.35 -3.12 9.29
CA GLU A 148 4.09 -4.23 10.22
C GLU A 148 2.91 -3.90 11.15
N GLU A 149 2.86 -2.68 11.70
CA GLU A 149 1.74 -2.24 12.56
C GLU A 149 0.40 -2.25 11.81
N LEU A 150 0.34 -1.70 10.59
CA LEU A 150 -0.87 -1.72 9.76
C LEU A 150 -1.30 -3.13 9.38
N ALA A 151 -0.33 -4.00 9.05
CA ALA A 151 -0.63 -5.37 8.69
C ALA A 151 -1.19 -6.17 9.86
N GLU A 152 -0.63 -6.00 11.06
CA GLU A 152 -1.14 -6.64 12.27
C GLU A 152 -2.56 -6.15 12.60
N GLU A 153 -2.79 -4.84 12.61
CA GLU A 153 -4.09 -4.24 12.92
C GLU A 153 -5.19 -4.69 11.93
N MET A 154 -4.83 -4.76 10.66
CA MET A 154 -5.76 -5.12 9.58
C MET A 154 -5.80 -6.64 9.30
N GLY A 155 -4.98 -7.43 9.98
CA GLY A 155 -4.94 -8.89 9.88
C GLY A 155 -4.37 -9.42 8.55
N PHE A 156 -3.43 -8.72 7.93
CA PHE A 156 -2.74 -9.17 6.72
C PHE A 156 -1.57 -10.09 7.05
N ASP A 157 -1.47 -11.22 6.34
CA ASP A 157 -0.35 -12.15 6.49
C ASP A 157 0.80 -11.76 5.55
N LEU A 158 1.72 -10.93 6.05
CA LEU A 158 2.93 -10.54 5.32
C LEU A 158 3.96 -11.67 5.24
N LEU A 159 3.93 -12.64 6.16
CA LEU A 159 4.89 -13.75 6.19
C LEU A 159 4.63 -14.73 5.04
N GLN A 160 3.38 -14.92 4.65
CA GLN A 160 3.02 -15.69 3.47
C GLN A 160 3.75 -15.15 2.21
N ILE A 161 3.84 -13.83 2.06
CA ILE A 161 4.43 -13.19 0.88
C ILE A 161 5.95 -13.16 0.94
N ARG A 162 6.53 -12.91 2.11
CA ARG A 162 8.00 -12.99 2.30
C ARG A 162 8.54 -14.38 1.93
N LYS A 163 7.75 -15.45 2.13
CA LYS A 163 8.08 -16.83 1.71
C LYS A 163 7.89 -17.08 0.21
N GLU A 164 7.00 -16.36 -0.45
CA GLU A 164 6.70 -16.51 -1.90
C GLU A 164 7.63 -15.69 -2.81
N ARG A 165 8.48 -14.80 -2.27
CA ARG A 165 9.46 -14.04 -3.08
C ARG A 165 10.37 -15.00 -3.86
N ASP A 166 10.45 -14.84 -5.18
CA ASP A 166 11.25 -15.71 -6.06
C ASP A 166 12.73 -15.71 -5.63
N PRO A 167 13.29 -16.86 -5.24
CA PRO A 167 14.71 -17.00 -4.91
C PRO A 167 15.63 -16.52 -6.04
N HIS A 168 15.18 -16.61 -7.29
CA HIS A 168 15.94 -16.17 -8.46
C HIS A 168 15.94 -14.64 -8.62
N PHE A 169 14.92 -13.92 -8.15
CA PHE A 169 14.91 -12.46 -8.16
C PHE A 169 16.07 -11.91 -7.31
N ARG A 170 16.28 -12.47 -6.11
CA ARG A 170 17.45 -12.13 -5.28
C ARG A 170 18.76 -12.37 -6.04
N GLN A 171 18.90 -13.51 -6.72
CA GLN A 171 20.10 -13.81 -7.50
C GLN A 171 20.27 -12.84 -8.69
N GLN A 172 19.18 -12.45 -9.35
CA GLN A 172 19.21 -11.49 -10.47
C GLN A 172 19.63 -10.10 -10.00
N VAL A 173 19.08 -9.60 -8.88
CA VAL A 173 19.49 -8.32 -8.29
C VAL A 173 20.96 -8.36 -7.88
N LEU A 174 21.39 -9.42 -7.18
CA LEU A 174 22.80 -9.57 -6.80
C LEU A 174 23.71 -9.60 -8.04
N ARG A 175 23.33 -10.29 -9.12
CA ARG A 175 24.07 -10.28 -10.38
C ARG A 175 24.09 -8.90 -11.04
N ALA A 176 22.97 -8.17 -11.06
CA ALA A 176 22.89 -6.84 -11.66
C ALA A 176 23.81 -5.82 -10.98
N TYR A 177 24.02 -5.98 -9.67
CA TYR A 177 24.95 -5.17 -8.89
C TYR A 177 26.33 -5.84 -8.72
N ASN A 178 26.70 -6.82 -9.56
CA ASN A 178 27.97 -7.54 -9.51
C ASN A 178 28.32 -8.17 -8.14
N TYR A 179 27.31 -8.44 -7.33
CA TYR A 179 27.40 -8.88 -5.94
C TYR A 179 28.07 -7.85 -5.03
N GLU A 180 28.10 -6.57 -5.39
CA GLU A 180 28.70 -5.50 -4.60
C GLU A 180 27.62 -4.58 -4.02
N CYS A 181 27.81 -4.17 -2.77
CA CYS A 181 26.94 -3.19 -2.15
C CYS A 181 27.09 -1.85 -2.88
N ALA A 182 25.99 -1.32 -3.42
CA ALA A 182 25.99 -0.05 -4.15
C ALA A 182 26.38 1.17 -3.27
N ILE A 183 26.41 1.02 -1.95
CA ILE A 183 26.71 2.10 -1.00
C ILE A 183 28.18 2.09 -0.58
N CYS A 184 28.73 0.91 -0.25
CA CYS A 184 30.08 0.80 0.31
C CYS A 184 31.06 -0.05 -0.52
N GLY A 185 30.62 -0.65 -1.63
CA GLY A 185 31.45 -1.51 -2.47
C GLY A 185 31.78 -2.87 -1.84
N PHE A 186 31.14 -3.22 -0.72
CA PHE A 186 31.38 -4.51 -0.07
C PHE A 186 30.91 -5.66 -0.96
N ASN A 187 31.79 -6.62 -1.23
CA ASN A 187 31.49 -7.78 -2.05
C ASN A 187 30.76 -8.85 -1.21
N MET A 188 29.51 -9.15 -1.60
CA MET A 188 28.60 -10.08 -0.94
C MET A 188 28.78 -11.54 -1.40
N ARG A 189 29.81 -11.85 -2.21
CA ARG A 189 30.18 -13.25 -2.48
C ARG A 189 30.92 -13.80 -1.25
N HIS A 190 30.24 -14.62 -0.46
CA HIS A 190 30.89 -15.46 0.54
C HIS A 190 30.56 -16.92 0.22
N ASP A 191 31.58 -17.77 0.13
CA ASP A 191 31.57 -19.15 -0.39
C ASP A 191 30.33 -19.98 -0.02
N ASN A 192 29.28 -19.83 -0.83
CA ASN A 192 28.02 -20.57 -0.79
C ASN A 192 27.28 -20.60 0.57
N THR A 193 27.62 -19.69 1.49
CA THR A 193 26.94 -19.59 2.78
C THR A 193 26.35 -18.20 2.91
N SER A 194 25.02 -18.10 3.02
CA SER A 194 24.37 -16.82 3.28
C SER A 194 24.89 -16.26 4.61
N VAL A 195 25.65 -15.16 4.56
CA VAL A 195 25.96 -14.37 5.75
C VAL A 195 24.65 -13.73 6.20
N ALA A 196 23.95 -14.42 7.09
CA ALA A 196 22.92 -13.80 7.90
C ALA A 196 23.62 -12.77 8.80
N LEU A 197 23.06 -11.57 8.87
CA LEU A 197 23.39 -10.58 9.90
C LEU A 197 23.03 -11.19 11.26
N GLY A 198 23.94 -11.98 11.82
CA GLY A 198 23.93 -12.37 13.22
C GLY A 198 24.41 -11.20 14.05
N SER A 199 23.57 -10.77 15.00
CA SER A 199 23.88 -9.74 15.98
C SER A 199 25.12 -10.15 16.79
N GLY A 200 26.24 -9.49 16.53
CA GLY A 200 27.50 -9.65 17.26
C GLY A 200 28.23 -8.32 17.31
N PRO A 201 29.00 -8.04 18.38
CA PRO A 201 29.52 -6.69 18.64
C PRO A 201 30.52 -6.29 17.56
N TYR A 202 30.22 -5.19 16.87
CA TYR A 202 31.09 -4.59 15.87
C TYR A 202 32.42 -4.15 16.51
N GLN A 203 33.53 -4.78 16.14
CA GLN A 203 34.85 -4.16 16.21
C GLN A 203 35.21 -3.64 14.81
N MET A 204 35.28 -2.32 14.69
CA MET A 204 35.72 -1.63 13.49
C MET A 204 37.25 -1.59 13.47
N GLU A 205 37.88 -2.40 12.63
CA GLU A 205 39.32 -2.26 12.34
C GLU A 205 39.49 -1.53 11.00
N ALA A 206 40.09 -0.34 11.08
CA ALA A 206 40.25 0.55 9.94
C ALA A 206 41.38 0.06 9.02
N ALA A 207 41.02 -0.50 7.87
CA ALA A 207 41.98 -0.83 6.81
C ALA A 207 42.53 0.46 6.17
N ARG A 208 43.82 0.73 6.39
CA ARG A 208 44.59 1.81 5.75
C ARG A 208 44.71 1.57 4.24
N ARG A 209 44.40 2.59 3.44
CA ARG A 209 44.70 2.61 1.99
C ARG A 209 46.23 2.74 1.77
N PRO A 210 46.84 2.00 0.83
CA PRO A 210 48.16 2.35 0.33
C PRO A 210 48.05 3.49 -0.68
N MET A 211 48.81 4.57 -0.46
CA MET A 211 48.99 5.65 -1.44
C MET A 211 49.79 5.13 -2.64
N ARG A 212 49.28 5.38 -3.85
CA ARG A 212 50.08 5.36 -5.08
C ARG A 212 50.69 6.74 -5.29
N ASN A 213 51.97 6.77 -5.66
CA ASN A 213 52.70 7.92 -6.18
C ASN A 213 53.79 7.39 -7.13
N PRO A 214 54.30 8.21 -8.06
CA PRO A 214 53.61 9.04 -9.04
C PRO A 214 53.56 8.37 -10.43
#